data_AF-A0AAV3WLY8-F1
#
_entry.id   AF-A0AAV3WLY8-F1
#
_cell.length_a   1.000
_cell.length_b   1.000
_cell.length_c   1.000
_cell.angle_alpha   90.00
_cell.angle_beta   90.00
_cell.angle_gamma   90.00
#
_symmetry.space_group_name_H-M   'P 1'
#
loop_
_entity.id
_entity.type
_entity.pdbx_description
1 polymer ?
#
loop_
_entity_poly.entity_id
_entity_poly.type
_entity_poly.pdbx_seq_one_letter_code
_entity_poly.pdbx_strand_id
1 'polypeptide(L)'
;MELRPIRTETDYQEALQEIELLFNASPNTPEYDRLDVLSTLVEAYEKKHIPIEIPDPIEAIEYYMDTRGWSRRDLESCIGSRARVSEVLSRKRSLTLEMIRKLNQQLGIPAEILIQPYELGKIPA
;
A
#
# COMPACT_ATOMS: atom_id res chain seq x y z
N MET A 1 16.98 -11.49 -28.90
CA MET A 1 15.85 -12.32 -28.41
C MET A 1 14.58 -11.68 -28.95
N GLU A 2 13.56 -12.46 -29.28
CA GLU A 2 12.25 -11.89 -29.65
C GLU A 2 11.57 -11.30 -28.41
N LEU A 3 11.05 -10.09 -28.54
CA LEU A 3 10.27 -9.44 -27.51
C LEU A 3 8.88 -10.09 -27.45
N ARG A 4 8.49 -10.63 -26.30
CA ARG A 4 7.24 -11.40 -26.14
C ARG A 4 6.42 -10.88 -24.96
N PRO A 5 5.09 -11.04 -24.99
CA PRO A 5 4.24 -10.67 -23.86
C PRO A 5 4.54 -11.52 -22.63
N ILE A 6 4.52 -10.91 -21.44
CA ILE A 6 4.57 -11.61 -20.15
C ILE A 6 3.18 -12.15 -19.83
N ARG A 7 3.03 -13.49 -19.77
CA ARG A 7 1.74 -14.16 -19.52
C ARG A 7 1.79 -15.08 -18.31
N THR A 8 2.96 -15.60 -17.99
CA THR A 8 3.18 -16.56 -16.91
C THR A 8 4.18 -16.02 -15.90
N GLU A 9 4.19 -16.61 -14.71
CA GLU A 9 5.18 -16.31 -13.69
C GLU A 9 6.61 -16.54 -14.19
N THR A 10 6.83 -17.57 -15.01
CA THR A 10 8.14 -17.82 -15.62
C THR A 10 8.58 -16.69 -16.54
N ASP A 11 7.70 -16.20 -17.41
CA ASP A 11 7.99 -15.05 -18.29
C ASP A 11 8.35 -13.81 -17.46
N TYR A 12 7.66 -13.62 -16.33
CA TYR A 12 7.86 -12.50 -15.42
C TYR A 12 9.23 -12.58 -14.73
N GLN A 13 9.59 -13.74 -14.18
CA GLN A 13 10.90 -13.94 -13.54
C GLN A 13 12.06 -13.80 -14.53
N GLU A 14 11.90 -14.30 -15.76
CA GLU A 14 12.91 -14.11 -16.82
C GLU A 14 13.06 -12.62 -17.20
N ALA A 15 11.95 -11.89 -17.30
CA ALA A 15 11.99 -10.45 -17.57
C ALA A 15 12.66 -9.66 -16.44
N LEU A 16 12.41 -10.00 -15.17
CA LEU A 16 13.08 -9.38 -14.02
C LEU A 16 14.59 -9.61 -14.05
N GLN A 17 15.04 -10.84 -14.32
CA GLN A 17 16.46 -11.15 -14.43
C GLN A 17 17.13 -10.35 -15.56
N GLU A 18 16.44 -10.19 -16.69
CA GLU A 18 16.98 -9.40 -17.80
C GLU A 18 17.03 -7.90 -17.46
N ILE A 19 16.01 -7.36 -16.78
CA ILE A 19 16.02 -5.99 -16.27
C ILE A 19 17.22 -5.75 -15.33
N GLU A 20 17.49 -6.68 -14.41
CA GLU A 20 18.65 -6.58 -13.50
C GLU A 20 19.98 -6.49 -14.26
N LEU A 21 20.14 -7.29 -15.32
CA LEU A 21 21.34 -7.25 -16.17
C LEU A 21 21.47 -5.93 -16.95
N LEU A 22 20.34 -5.31 -17.30
CA LEU A 22 20.27 -4.08 -18.09
C LEU A 22 20.21 -2.81 -17.21
N PHE A 23 20.19 -2.92 -15.89
CA PHE A 23 19.90 -1.81 -14.97
C PHE A 23 20.85 -0.60 -15.12
N ASN A 24 22.09 -0.86 -15.54
CA ASN A 24 23.11 0.18 -15.78
C ASN A 24 23.25 0.59 -17.26
N ALA A 25 22.29 0.23 -18.11
CA ALA A 25 22.27 0.63 -19.51
C ALA A 25 22.28 2.16 -19.63
N SER A 26 23.13 2.68 -20.50
CA SER A 26 23.23 4.12 -20.72
C SER A 26 22.03 4.61 -21.54
N PRO A 27 21.52 5.83 -21.28
CA PRO A 27 20.42 6.38 -22.09
C PRO A 27 20.76 6.42 -23.58
N ASN A 28 19.73 6.26 -24.42
CA ASN A 28 19.83 6.24 -25.89
C ASN A 28 20.68 5.07 -26.44
N THR A 29 20.77 3.95 -25.73
CA THR A 29 21.32 2.71 -26.27
C THR A 29 20.23 1.66 -26.48
N PRO A 30 20.43 0.67 -27.37
CA PRO A 30 19.48 -0.42 -27.56
C PRO A 30 19.17 -1.20 -26.28
N GLU A 31 20.15 -1.28 -25.36
CA GLU A 31 20.00 -1.90 -24.04
C GLU A 31 19.02 -1.11 -23.17
N TYR A 32 19.09 0.23 -23.21
CA TYR A 32 18.16 1.08 -22.47
C TYR A 32 16.75 1.03 -23.07
N ASP A 33 16.63 1.06 -24.40
CA ASP A 33 15.33 0.89 -25.06
C ASP A 33 14.69 -0.45 -24.67
N ARG A 34 15.51 -1.50 -24.54
CA ARG A 34 15.05 -2.82 -24.10
C ARG A 34 14.65 -2.83 -22.63
N LEU A 35 15.44 -2.22 -21.76
CA LEU A 35 15.11 -2.05 -20.34
C LEU A 35 13.75 -1.35 -20.18
N ASP A 36 13.52 -0.27 -20.92
CA ASP A 36 12.28 0.51 -20.87
C ASP A 36 11.06 -0.33 -21.29
N VAL A 37 11.19 -1.08 -22.39
CA VAL A 37 10.11 -1.97 -22.86
C VAL A 37 9.85 -3.12 -21.88
N LEU A 38 10.89 -3.78 -21.37
CA LEU A 38 10.71 -4.86 -20.39
C LEU A 38 10.07 -4.34 -19.11
N SER A 39 10.51 -3.18 -18.60
CA SER A 39 9.92 -2.55 -17.43
C SER A 39 8.43 -2.26 -17.63
N THR A 40 8.05 -1.75 -18.81
CA THR A 40 6.65 -1.49 -19.18
C THR A 40 5.82 -2.79 -19.19
N LEU A 41 6.38 -3.88 -19.71
CA LEU A 41 5.68 -5.18 -19.75
C LEU A 41 5.53 -5.79 -18.35
N VAL A 42 6.55 -5.68 -17.52
CA VAL A 42 6.56 -6.11 -16.11
C VAL A 42 5.48 -5.35 -15.35
N GLU A 43 5.45 -4.02 -15.42
CA GLU A 43 4.41 -3.19 -14.77
C GLU A 43 3.00 -3.61 -15.19
N ALA A 44 2.78 -3.86 -16.50
CA ALA A 44 1.49 -4.29 -17.01
C ALA A 44 1.08 -5.69 -16.51
N TYR A 45 2.05 -6.58 -16.28
CA TYR A 45 1.81 -7.90 -15.69
C TYR A 45 1.50 -7.79 -14.20
N GLU A 46 2.33 -7.06 -13.44
CA GLU A 46 2.16 -6.83 -12.00
C GLU A 46 0.81 -6.21 -11.70
N LYS A 47 0.41 -5.15 -12.41
CA LYS A 47 -0.90 -4.50 -12.24
C LYS A 47 -2.09 -5.45 -12.37
N LYS A 48 -1.94 -6.55 -13.12
CA LYS A 48 -2.99 -7.57 -13.31
C LYS A 48 -2.91 -8.72 -12.30
N HIS A 49 -1.71 -9.11 -11.88
CA HIS A 49 -1.48 -10.35 -11.14
C HIS A 49 -1.02 -10.13 -9.70
N ILE A 50 -0.37 -9.01 -9.44
CA ILE A 50 0.18 -8.60 -8.14
C ILE A 50 -0.59 -7.35 -7.69
N PRO A 51 -1.74 -7.50 -7.02
CA PRO A 51 -2.44 -6.36 -6.47
C PRO A 51 -1.53 -5.66 -5.46
N ILE A 52 -1.43 -4.33 -5.57
CA ILE A 52 -0.85 -3.51 -4.51
C ILE A 52 -1.78 -3.67 -3.32
N GLU A 53 -1.34 -4.43 -2.31
CA GLU A 53 -2.10 -4.58 -1.08
C GLU A 53 -2.19 -3.21 -0.41
N ILE A 54 -3.42 -2.72 -0.32
CA ILE A 54 -3.72 -1.52 0.44
C ILE A 54 -3.56 -1.90 1.92
N PRO A 55 -2.84 -1.11 2.73
CA PRO A 55 -2.53 -1.47 4.10
C PRO A 55 -3.81 -1.57 4.94
N ASP A 56 -3.76 -2.40 5.99
CA ASP A 56 -4.83 -2.46 6.99
C ASP A 56 -5.09 -1.04 7.55
N PRO A 57 -6.36 -0.63 7.75
CA PRO A 57 -6.68 0.72 8.18
C PRO A 57 -6.03 1.12 9.51
N ILE A 58 -5.84 0.17 10.43
CA ILE A 58 -5.23 0.45 11.73
C ILE A 58 -3.72 0.59 11.59
N GLU A 59 -3.07 -0.27 10.81
CA GLU A 59 -1.64 -0.13 10.49
C GLU A 59 -1.34 1.20 9.80
N ALA A 60 -2.21 1.62 8.87
CA ALA A 60 -2.10 2.92 8.24
C ALA A 60 -2.24 4.08 9.25
N ILE A 61 -3.18 4.01 10.19
CA ILE A 61 -3.29 5.02 11.25
C ILE A 61 -2.01 5.07 12.07
N GLU A 62 -1.47 3.94 12.50
CA GLU A 62 -0.23 3.89 13.29
C GLU A 62 0.98 4.44 12.51
N TYR A 63 1.11 4.08 11.24
CA TYR A 63 2.16 4.62 10.36
C TYR A 63 2.05 6.14 10.18
N TYR A 64 0.85 6.66 9.90
CA TYR A 64 0.65 8.09 9.75
C TYR A 64 0.83 8.84 11.08
N MET A 65 0.49 8.22 12.21
CA MET A 65 0.79 8.80 13.50
C MET A 65 2.30 8.96 13.71
N ASP A 66 3.08 7.90 13.46
CA ASP A 66 4.53 7.90 13.66
C ASP A 66 5.21 8.93 12.75
N THR A 67 4.92 8.88 11.45
CA THR A 67 5.51 9.80 10.46
C THR A 67 5.13 11.27 10.66
N ARG A 68 4.01 11.54 11.33
CA ARG A 68 3.54 12.90 11.63
C ARG A 68 3.80 13.33 13.07
N GLY A 69 4.38 12.47 13.90
CA GLY A 69 4.64 12.74 15.31
C GLY A 69 3.37 12.88 16.17
N TRP A 70 2.26 12.25 15.77
CA TRP A 70 1.00 12.28 16.52
C TRP A 70 1.00 11.24 17.64
N SER A 71 0.53 11.65 18.81
CA SER A 71 0.26 10.76 19.93
C SER A 71 -1.16 10.19 19.88
N ARG A 72 -1.42 9.13 20.65
CA ARG A 72 -2.79 8.60 20.83
C ARG A 72 -3.76 9.64 21.40
N ARG A 73 -3.27 10.65 22.10
CA ARG A 73 -4.10 11.74 22.62
C ARG A 73 -4.58 12.66 21.50
N ASP A 74 -3.75 12.88 20.48
CA ASP A 74 -4.09 13.74 19.35
C ASP A 74 -5.20 13.11 18.49
N LEU A 75 -5.27 11.77 18.44
CA LEU A 75 -6.39 11.06 17.82
C LEU A 75 -7.74 11.28 18.50
N GLU A 76 -7.80 11.82 19.72
CA GLU A 76 -9.06 12.06 20.42
C GLU A 76 -9.96 13.06 19.64
N SER A 77 -9.35 13.99 18.87
CA SER A 77 -10.09 14.92 17.99
C SER A 77 -10.79 14.21 16.83
N CYS A 78 -10.22 13.10 16.34
CA CYS A 78 -10.73 12.34 15.21
C CYS A 78 -11.69 11.22 15.65
N ILE A 79 -11.32 10.48 16.69
CA ILE A 79 -11.99 9.23 17.09
C ILE A 79 -12.91 9.43 18.30
N GLY A 80 -12.63 10.39 19.18
CA GLY A 80 -13.39 10.67 20.39
C GLY A 80 -12.61 10.32 21.65
N SER A 81 -13.27 9.73 22.66
CA SER A 81 -12.63 9.50 23.96
C SER A 81 -11.39 8.60 23.88
N ARG A 82 -10.46 8.74 24.83
CA ARG A 82 -9.27 7.89 24.96
C ARG A 82 -9.58 6.38 24.95
N ALA A 83 -10.67 5.97 25.61
CA ALA A 83 -11.13 4.58 25.59
C ALA A 83 -11.45 4.11 24.17
N ARG A 84 -12.15 4.97 23.40
CA ARG A 84 -12.51 4.68 22.01
C ARG A 84 -11.30 4.64 21.08
N VAL A 85 -10.34 5.55 21.27
CA VAL A 85 -9.04 5.49 20.54
C VAL A 85 -8.37 4.15 20.79
N SER A 86 -8.31 3.70 22.05
CA SER A 86 -7.72 2.40 22.38
C SER A 86 -8.50 1.23 21.77
N GLU A 87 -9.84 1.28 21.79
CA GLU A 87 -10.68 0.24 21.18
C GLU A 87 -10.46 0.14 19.67
N VAL A 88 -10.36 1.27 18.97
CA VAL A 88 -10.10 1.31 17.52
C VAL A 88 -8.71 0.78 17.19
N LEU A 89 -7.66 1.29 17.84
CA LEU A 89 -6.28 0.85 17.59
C LEU A 89 -6.05 -0.61 17.98
N SER A 90 -6.83 -1.16 18.91
CA SER A 90 -6.80 -2.59 19.25
C SER A 90 -7.77 -3.45 18.44
N ARG A 91 -8.39 -2.89 17.39
CA ARG A 91 -9.37 -3.56 16.52
C ARG A 91 -10.58 -4.11 17.26
N LYS A 92 -10.89 -3.62 18.47
CA LYS A 92 -12.12 -3.99 19.20
C LYS A 92 -13.36 -3.26 18.69
N ARG A 93 -13.14 -2.15 17.97
CA ARG A 93 -14.19 -1.33 17.38
C ARG A 93 -13.79 -0.92 15.97
N SER A 94 -14.73 -1.05 15.04
CA SER A 94 -14.56 -0.56 13.67
C SER A 94 -14.60 0.97 13.59
N LEU A 95 -13.94 1.51 12.58
CA LEU A 95 -14.02 2.93 12.24
C LEU A 95 -15.44 3.26 11.76
N THR A 96 -15.97 4.38 12.24
CA THR A 96 -17.21 4.96 11.70
C THR A 96 -16.90 5.92 10.56
N LEU A 97 -17.88 6.19 9.69
CA LEU A 97 -17.70 7.14 8.59
C LEU A 97 -17.28 8.54 9.05
N GLU A 98 -17.74 8.99 10.23
CA GLU A 98 -17.32 10.26 10.82
C GLU A 98 -15.84 10.24 11.21
N MET A 99 -15.37 9.16 11.83
CA MET A 99 -13.95 8.98 12.16
C MET A 99 -13.08 8.98 10.91
N ILE A 100 -13.51 8.25 9.88
CA ILE A 100 -12.80 8.17 8.59
C ILE A 100 -12.63 9.57 7.99
N ARG A 101 -13.69 10.37 7.94
CA ARG A 101 -13.63 11.76 7.44
C ARG A 101 -12.66 12.61 8.24
N LYS A 102 -12.68 12.52 9.58
CA LYS A 102 -11.79 13.30 10.44
C LYS A 102 -10.32 12.86 10.30
N LEU A 103 -10.05 11.56 10.24
CA LEU A 103 -8.70 11.03 10.03
C LEU A 103 -8.14 11.45 8.67
N ASN A 104 -8.96 11.40 7.62
CA ASN A 104 -8.58 11.90 6.31
C ASN A 104 -8.28 13.42 6.33
N GLN A 105 -9.14 14.22 6.95
CA GLN A 105 -8.98 15.68 6.98
C GLN A 105 -7.81 16.15 7.86
N GLN A 106 -7.59 15.50 9.02
CA GLN A 106 -6.63 15.99 10.01
C GLN A 106 -5.27 15.29 9.92
N LEU A 107 -5.25 13.97 9.66
CA LEU A 107 -4.02 13.19 9.57
C LEU A 107 -3.60 12.92 8.11
N GLY A 108 -4.48 13.22 7.14
CA GLY A 108 -4.17 13.09 5.71
C GLY A 108 -4.18 11.65 5.20
N ILE A 109 -4.72 10.69 5.97
CA ILE A 109 -4.78 9.29 5.53
C ILE A 109 -5.79 9.17 4.37
N PRO A 110 -5.40 8.59 3.22
CA PRO A 110 -6.32 8.36 2.11
C PRO A 110 -7.58 7.61 2.54
N ALA A 111 -8.75 8.11 2.12
CA ALA A 111 -10.03 7.51 2.48
C ALA A 111 -10.17 6.08 1.94
N GLU A 112 -9.57 5.78 0.78
CA GLU A 112 -9.55 4.44 0.17
C GLU A 112 -8.91 3.38 1.07
N ILE A 113 -7.93 3.77 1.90
CA ILE A 113 -7.33 2.92 2.92
C ILE A 113 -8.31 2.75 4.08
N LEU A 114 -8.85 3.86 4.59
CA LEU A 114 -9.68 3.85 5.80
C LEU A 114 -11.06 3.17 5.65
N ILE A 115 -11.61 3.09 4.43
CA ILE A 115 -12.92 2.47 4.17
C ILE A 115 -12.83 0.95 3.99
N GLN A 116 -11.63 0.38 3.96
CA GLN A 116 -11.47 -1.04 3.74
C GLN A 116 -12.07 -1.86 4.87
N PRO A 117 -12.64 -3.04 4.57
CA PRO A 117 -12.97 -3.99 5.60
C PRO A 117 -11.69 -4.51 6.25
N TYR A 118 -11.72 -4.67 7.57
CA TYR A 118 -10.63 -5.27 8.34
C TYR A 118 -11.19 -6.10 9.49
N GLU A 119 -10.42 -7.11 9.88
CA GLU A 119 -10.80 -8.03 10.95
C GLU A 119 -10.76 -7.32 12.31
N LEU A 120 -11.86 -7.45 13.05
CA LEU A 120 -11.88 -7.02 14.45
C LEU A 120 -11.18 -8.07 15.32
N GLY A 121 -10.35 -7.61 16.24
CA GLY A 121 -9.64 -8.48 17.17
C GLY A 121 -10.65 -9.33 17.95
N LYS A 122 -10.45 -10.65 17.94
CA LYS A 122 -11.27 -11.56 18.76
C LYS A 122 -11.20 -11.09 20.21
N ILE A 123 -12.35 -10.80 20.80
CA ILE A 123 -12.46 -10.52 22.23
C ILE A 123 -11.99 -11.81 22.92
N PRO A 124 -10.90 -11.81 23.70
CA PRO A 124 -10.60 -12.97 24.54
C PRO A 124 -11.79 -13.15 25.49
N ALA A 125 -12.37 -14.35 25.45
CA ALA A 125 -13.51 -14.75 26.27
C ALA A 125 -13.24 -14.58 27.77
#